data_AF-A0A0G2FFC1-F1
#
_entry.id   AF-A0A0G2FFC1-F1
#
_cell.length_a   1.000
_cell.length_b   1.000
_cell.length_c   1.000
_cell.angle_alpha   90.00
_cell.angle_beta   90.00
_cell.angle_gamma   90.00
#
_symmetry.space_group_name_H-M   'P 1'
#
loop_
_entity.id
_entity.type
_entity.pdbx_description
1 polymer ?
#
loop_
_entity_poly.entity_id
_entity_poly.type
_entity_poly.pdbx_seq_one_letter_code
_entity_poly.pdbx_strand_id
1 'polypeptide(L)'
;MCISSTPHKQTLMLHRKYGDIVRTGPDSVSCLGAQAWQQVCGANNPENPKMPGFFEDAREGIIGADTETHSFQRRIMAPAFSAQGMQRQEPLIRGVGAANVINEHKKLVKDKVDRRLALGSERPDFVEAMKDKLSKQAILDNSTVLIVAGSETTATV
;
A
#
# COMPACT_ATOMS: atom_id res chain seq x y z
N MET A 1 -15.04 14.54 0.92
CA MET A 1 -14.87 13.47 1.92
C MET A 1 -16.10 13.50 2.83
N CYS A 2 -17.01 12.54 2.67
CA CYS A 2 -18.20 12.46 3.53
C CYS A 2 -17.80 11.73 4.82
N ILE A 3 -17.66 12.48 5.91
CA ILE A 3 -17.45 11.96 7.27
C ILE A 3 -18.82 11.47 7.76
N SER A 4 -19.26 10.32 7.27
CA SER A 4 -20.42 9.61 7.82
C SER A 4 -19.99 8.19 8.16
N SER A 5 -20.66 7.55 9.13
CA SER A 5 -20.39 6.15 9.50
C SER A 5 -20.90 5.14 8.47
N THR A 6 -21.58 5.59 7.41
CA THR A 6 -22.20 4.72 6.40
C THR A 6 -22.05 5.24 4.95
N PRO A 7 -20.84 5.59 4.48
CA PRO A 7 -20.65 6.12 3.13
C PRO A 7 -21.00 5.06 2.08
N HIS A 8 -20.68 3.80 2.34
CA HIS A 8 -21.04 2.67 1.49
C HIS A 8 -22.55 2.52 1.31
N LYS A 9 -23.37 2.82 2.33
CA LYS A 9 -24.84 2.80 2.21
C LYS A 9 -25.35 3.95 1.34
N GLN A 10 -24.76 5.14 1.48
CA GLN A 10 -25.12 6.31 0.67
C GLN A 10 -24.78 6.07 -0.81
N THR A 11 -23.57 5.58 -1.09
CA THR A 11 -23.17 5.20 -2.44
C THR A 11 -24.10 4.13 -3.03
N LEU A 12 -24.45 3.10 -2.26
CA LEU A 12 -25.41 2.09 -2.70
C LEU A 12 -26.79 2.66 -3.03
N MET A 13 -27.31 3.58 -2.19
CA MET A 13 -28.59 4.24 -2.46
C MET A 13 -28.56 5.06 -3.74
N LEU A 14 -27.46 5.77 -4.01
CA LEU A 14 -27.28 6.53 -5.25
C LEU A 14 -27.29 5.61 -6.46
N HIS A 15 -26.52 4.51 -6.43
CA HIS A 15 -26.49 3.56 -7.55
C HIS A 15 -27.85 2.88 -7.79
N ARG A 16 -28.60 2.56 -6.73
CA ARG A 16 -29.96 2.01 -6.88
C ARG A 16 -30.93 3.00 -7.54
N LYS A 17 -30.72 4.31 -7.33
CA LYS A 17 -31.61 5.35 -7.86
C LYS A 17 -31.22 5.82 -9.26
N TYR A 18 -29.93 5.96 -9.52
CA TYR A 18 -29.40 6.61 -10.72
C TYR A 18 -28.63 5.67 -11.66
N GLY A 19 -28.40 4.42 -11.24
CA GLY A 19 -27.73 3.39 -12.02
C GLY A 19 -26.23 3.31 -11.79
N ASP A 20 -25.53 2.77 -12.77
CA ASP A 20 -24.15 2.30 -12.65
C ASP A 20 -23.10 3.42 -12.49
N ILE A 21 -23.38 4.63 -12.97
CA ILE A 21 -22.43 5.75 -12.89
C ILE A 21 -23.09 6.91 -12.17
N VAL A 22 -22.57 7.27 -10.99
CA VAL A 22 -23.14 8.34 -10.15
C VAL A 22 -22.08 9.34 -9.74
N ARG A 23 -22.38 10.63 -9.88
CA ARG A 23 -21.50 11.70 -9.40
C ARG A 23 -21.64 11.84 -7.87
N THR A 24 -20.54 11.71 -7.14
CA THR A 24 -20.52 11.81 -5.66
C THR A 24 -20.02 13.17 -5.16
N GLY A 25 -19.51 14.02 -6.04
CA GLY A 25 -19.04 15.38 -5.75
C GLY A 25 -18.62 16.12 -7.01
N PRO A 26 -18.12 17.38 -6.90
CA PRO A 26 -17.72 18.18 -8.06
C PRO A 26 -16.75 17.44 -8.97
N ASP A 27 -15.71 16.83 -8.38
CA ASP A 27 -14.65 16.13 -9.11
C ASP A 27 -14.57 14.63 -8.75
N SER A 28 -15.68 14.03 -8.32
CA SER A 28 -15.72 12.60 -7.99
C SER A 28 -16.93 11.89 -8.60
N VAL A 29 -16.64 10.73 -9.18
CA VAL A 29 -17.63 9.81 -9.74
C VAL A 29 -17.43 8.44 -9.12
N SER A 30 -18.54 7.77 -8.80
CA SER A 30 -18.56 6.38 -8.39
C SER A 30 -19.14 5.55 -9.54
N CYS A 31 -18.42 4.49 -9.90
CA CYS A 31 -18.79 3.61 -11.00
C CYS A 31 -19.00 2.19 -10.44
N LEU A 32 -20.16 1.63 -10.72
CA LEU A 32 -20.60 0.29 -10.36
C LEU A 32 -20.88 -0.44 -11.67
N GLY A 33 -20.01 -1.34 -12.08
CA GLY A 33 -20.17 -2.09 -13.32
C GLY A 33 -19.06 -3.11 -13.51
N ALA A 34 -19.39 -4.28 -14.05
CA ALA A 34 -18.43 -5.39 -14.19
C ALA A 34 -17.18 -5.00 -15.00
N GLN A 35 -17.33 -4.08 -15.96
CA GLN A 35 -16.22 -3.58 -16.78
C GLN A 35 -15.55 -2.31 -16.23
N ALA A 36 -16.16 -1.64 -15.24
CA ALA A 36 -15.65 -0.35 -14.74
C ALA A 36 -14.23 -0.48 -14.20
N TRP A 37 -13.94 -1.55 -13.45
CA TRP A 37 -12.59 -1.81 -12.95
C TRP A 37 -11.58 -2.00 -14.08
N GLN A 38 -11.92 -2.76 -15.12
CA GLN A 38 -11.03 -2.98 -16.25
C GLN A 38 -10.81 -1.72 -17.07
N GLN A 39 -11.82 -0.86 -17.20
CA GLN A 39 -11.71 0.41 -17.91
C GLN A 39 -10.92 1.48 -17.12
N VAL A 40 -10.93 1.43 -15.79
CA VAL A 40 -10.23 2.42 -14.94
C VAL A 40 -8.83 1.93 -14.53
N CYS A 41 -8.68 0.64 -14.21
CA CYS A 41 -7.46 0.06 -13.62
C CYS A 41 -6.84 -1.08 -14.47
N GLY A 42 -7.31 -1.30 -15.70
CA GLY A 42 -6.85 -2.39 -16.56
C GLY A 42 -5.42 -2.21 -17.08
N ALA A 43 -4.79 -3.35 -17.40
CA ALA A 43 -3.35 -3.44 -17.74
C ALA A 43 -2.92 -2.78 -19.06
N ASN A 44 -3.87 -2.30 -19.88
CA ASN A 44 -3.60 -1.69 -21.20
C ASN A 44 -4.14 -0.26 -21.31
N ASN A 45 -4.54 0.35 -20.19
CA ASN A 45 -5.02 1.73 -20.20
C ASN A 45 -3.87 2.68 -19.86
N PRO A 46 -3.90 3.93 -20.36
CA PRO A 46 -3.06 4.99 -19.82
C PRO A 46 -3.20 5.03 -18.29
N GLU A 47 -2.09 5.18 -17.58
CA GLU A 47 -2.13 5.21 -16.12
C GLU A 47 -2.92 6.42 -15.62
N ASN A 48 -3.89 6.16 -14.75
CA ASN A 48 -4.57 7.23 -14.04
C ASN A 48 -3.63 7.81 -12.97
N PRO A 49 -3.41 9.14 -12.95
CA PRO A 49 -2.55 9.74 -11.96
C PRO A 49 -3.14 9.54 -10.56
N LYS A 50 -2.27 9.40 -9.57
CA LYS A 50 -2.70 9.42 -8.18
C LYS A 50 -3.30 10.79 -7.87
N MET A 51 -4.24 10.83 -6.94
CA MET A 51 -4.81 12.10 -6.49
C MET A 51 -3.67 13.02 -6.00
N PRO A 52 -3.56 14.26 -6.52
CA PRO A 52 -2.52 15.19 -6.11
C PRO A 52 -2.53 15.40 -4.58
N GLY A 53 -1.34 15.41 -3.97
CA GLY A 53 -1.16 15.59 -2.52
C GLY A 53 -1.47 14.36 -1.65
N PHE A 54 -2.09 13.30 -2.18
CA PHE A 54 -2.49 12.17 -1.34
C PHE A 54 -1.33 11.26 -0.91
N PHE A 55 -0.30 11.12 -1.76
CA PHE A 55 0.90 10.31 -1.48
C PHE A 55 2.17 11.16 -1.44
N GLU A 56 2.06 12.45 -1.14
CA GLU A 56 3.20 13.37 -1.18
C GLU A 56 4.26 13.01 -0.13
N ASP A 57 3.82 12.60 1.06
CA ASP A 57 4.68 12.14 2.17
C ASP A 57 5.36 10.78 1.94
N ALA A 58 4.95 10.04 0.90
CA ALA A 58 5.47 8.70 0.58
C ALA A 58 5.75 8.56 -0.93
N ARG A 59 6.19 9.65 -1.56
CA ARG A 59 6.34 9.75 -3.02
C ARG A 59 7.42 8.81 -3.56
N GLU A 60 8.42 8.44 -2.78
CA GLU A 60 9.44 7.46 -3.19
C GLU A 60 9.00 6.01 -2.95
N GLY A 61 7.88 5.79 -2.25
CA GLY A 61 7.30 4.47 -2.03
C GLY A 61 6.56 3.94 -3.24
N ILE A 62 6.35 2.63 -3.29
CA ILE A 62 5.76 1.93 -4.44
C ILE A 62 4.40 2.49 -4.82
N ILE A 63 3.59 3.01 -3.89
CA ILE A 63 2.28 3.57 -4.20
C ILE A 63 2.37 4.99 -4.78
N GLY A 64 3.31 5.82 -4.29
CA GLY A 64 3.46 7.22 -4.67
C GLY A 64 4.39 7.47 -5.86
N ALA A 65 5.19 6.46 -6.24
CA ALA A 65 6.16 6.54 -7.32
C ALA A 65 5.51 6.68 -8.72
N ASP A 66 6.26 7.22 -9.67
CA ASP A 66 5.89 7.23 -11.09
C ASP A 66 5.87 5.82 -11.71
N THR A 67 5.35 5.69 -12.93
CA THR A 67 5.14 4.40 -13.62
C THR A 67 6.41 3.55 -13.71
N GLU A 68 7.55 4.18 -14.05
CA GLU A 68 8.82 3.50 -14.25
C GLU A 68 9.39 3.02 -12.91
N THR A 69 9.44 3.92 -11.94
CA THR A 69 9.93 3.65 -10.58
C THR A 69 9.04 2.62 -9.88
N HIS A 70 7.72 2.74 -10.00
CA HIS A 70 6.76 1.74 -9.51
C HIS A 70 7.05 0.36 -10.13
N SER A 71 7.24 0.29 -11.45
CA SER A 71 7.51 -0.97 -12.15
C SER A 71 8.81 -1.62 -11.69
N PHE A 72 9.86 -0.81 -11.52
CA PHE A 72 11.12 -1.25 -10.97
C PHE A 72 10.96 -1.77 -9.53
N GLN A 73 10.35 -0.99 -8.64
CA GLN A 73 10.12 -1.33 -7.24
C GLN A 73 9.27 -2.61 -7.10
N ARG A 74 8.19 -2.73 -7.88
CA ARG A 74 7.35 -3.93 -7.91
C ARG A 74 8.15 -5.17 -8.30
N ARG A 75 9.02 -5.06 -9.32
CA ARG A 75 9.85 -6.17 -9.77
C ARG A 75 10.83 -6.64 -8.71
N ILE A 76 11.48 -5.72 -8.00
CA ILE A 76 12.47 -6.10 -6.97
C ILE A 76 11.81 -6.66 -5.71
N MET A 77 10.61 -6.20 -5.35
CA MET A 77 9.89 -6.66 -4.17
C MET A 77 9.08 -7.95 -4.40
N ALA A 78 8.61 -8.20 -5.62
CA ALA A 78 7.75 -9.34 -5.94
C ALA A 78 8.25 -10.70 -5.40
N PRO A 79 9.56 -11.05 -5.44
CA PRO A 79 10.04 -12.32 -4.88
C PRO A 79 9.77 -12.48 -3.38
N ALA A 80 9.83 -11.41 -2.60
CA ALA A 80 9.57 -11.45 -1.16
C ALA A 80 8.10 -11.72 -0.83
N PHE A 81 7.19 -11.30 -1.73
CA PHE A 81 5.74 -11.54 -1.64
C PHE A 81 5.28 -12.82 -2.39
N SER A 82 6.21 -13.62 -2.92
CA SER A 82 5.87 -14.93 -3.50
C SER A 82 5.41 -15.91 -2.42
N ALA A 83 4.74 -17.00 -2.79
CA ALA A 83 4.33 -18.03 -1.83
C ALA A 83 5.50 -18.56 -0.98
N GLN A 84 6.64 -18.84 -1.63
CA GLN A 84 7.85 -19.26 -0.93
C GLN A 84 8.45 -18.13 -0.07
N GLY A 85 8.42 -16.88 -0.57
CA GLY A 85 8.84 -15.70 0.19
C GLY A 85 8.03 -15.52 1.47
N MET A 86 6.71 -15.63 1.38
CA MET A 86 5.78 -15.54 2.52
C MET A 86 5.97 -16.69 3.52
N GLN A 87 6.21 -17.92 3.06
CA GLN A 87 6.56 -19.04 3.95
C GLN A 87 7.83 -18.76 4.75
N ARG A 88 8.84 -18.14 4.14
CA ARG A 88 10.06 -17.72 4.86
C ARG A 88 9.78 -16.62 5.88
N GLN A 89 8.77 -15.78 5.68
CA GLN A 89 8.36 -14.75 6.64
C GLN A 89 7.51 -15.29 7.82
N GLU A 90 6.88 -16.45 7.68
CA GLU A 90 5.95 -16.99 8.68
C GLU A 90 6.51 -16.98 10.12
N PRO A 91 7.76 -17.40 10.40
CA PRO A 91 8.28 -17.40 11.76
C PRO A 91 8.38 -15.99 12.36
N LEU A 92 8.63 -14.98 11.52
CA LEU A 92 8.76 -13.59 11.93
C LEU A 92 7.39 -12.98 12.22
N ILE A 93 6.42 -13.24 11.35
CA ILE A 93 5.05 -12.74 11.50
C ILE A 93 4.40 -13.34 12.75
N ARG A 94 4.55 -14.66 12.96
CA ARG A 94 4.06 -15.36 14.16
C ARG A 94 4.69 -14.82 15.45
N GLY A 95 5.95 -14.41 15.41
CA GLY A 95 6.67 -13.87 16.58
C GLY A 95 6.23 -12.47 17.02
N VAL A 96 5.48 -11.72 16.21
CA VAL A 96 5.15 -10.29 16.44
C VAL A 96 3.68 -10.06 16.84
N GLY A 97 2.91 -11.12 17.09
CA GLY A 97 1.47 -11.04 17.39
C GLY A 97 1.05 -10.00 18.46
N ALA A 98 0.29 -9.00 18.02
CA ALA A 98 -0.87 -8.37 18.67
C ALA A 98 -0.76 -7.19 19.69
N ALA A 99 0.39 -6.63 20.07
CA ALA A 99 0.38 -5.68 21.22
C ALA A 99 0.50 -4.16 20.95
N ASN A 100 1.40 -3.63 20.12
CA ASN A 100 1.82 -2.21 20.28
C ASN A 100 1.84 -1.44 18.96
N VAL A 101 0.79 -0.66 18.67
CA VAL A 101 0.46 -0.25 17.30
C VAL A 101 0.33 1.28 17.14
N ILE A 102 0.96 1.76 16.05
CA ILE A 102 0.90 3.06 15.35
C ILE A 102 1.82 4.21 15.81
N ASN A 103 1.83 4.71 17.05
CA ASN A 103 2.64 5.92 17.36
C ASN A 103 4.11 5.66 17.74
N GLU A 104 4.40 4.54 18.41
CA GLU A 104 5.80 4.06 18.56
C GLU A 104 6.36 3.54 17.23
N HIS A 105 5.48 3.25 16.28
CA HIS A 105 5.80 2.47 15.10
C HIS A 105 6.76 3.19 14.15
N LYS A 106 6.56 4.50 13.86
CA LYS A 106 7.48 5.25 12.99
C LYS A 106 8.89 5.36 13.57
N LYS A 107 8.99 5.56 14.89
CA LYS A 107 10.28 5.65 15.61
C LYS A 107 10.98 4.29 15.65
N LEU A 108 10.23 3.23 15.96
CA LEU A 108 10.73 1.86 15.95
C LEU A 108 11.12 1.37 14.55
N VAL A 109 10.40 1.77 13.49
CA VAL A 109 10.77 1.43 12.11
C VAL A 109 12.09 2.07 11.76
N LYS A 110 12.26 3.38 12.04
CA LYS A 110 13.53 4.07 11.81
C LYS A 110 14.68 3.43 12.60
N ASP A 111 14.50 3.20 13.90
CA ASP A 111 15.52 2.59 14.75
C ASP A 111 15.83 1.14 14.36
N LYS A 112 14.82 0.37 13.92
CA LYS A 112 15.02 -1.01 13.44
C LYS A 112 15.74 -1.02 12.09
N VAL A 113 15.41 -0.12 11.16
CA VAL A 113 16.08 0.01 9.86
C VAL A 113 17.53 0.46 10.06
N ASP A 114 17.78 1.46 10.91
CA ASP A 114 19.12 1.95 11.20
C ASP A 114 19.97 0.87 11.91
N ARG A 115 19.41 0.14 12.89
CA ARG A 115 20.09 -1.04 13.46
C ARG A 115 20.34 -2.14 12.44
N ARG A 116 19.43 -2.34 11.48
CA ARG A 116 19.56 -3.35 10.41
C ARG A 116 20.74 -3.03 9.51
N LEU A 117 20.85 -1.77 9.08
CA LEU A 117 21.96 -1.29 8.25
C LEU A 117 23.30 -1.40 9.00
N ALA A 118 23.30 -1.30 10.33
CA ALA A 118 24.51 -1.42 11.16
C ALA A 118 24.93 -2.88 11.49
N LEU A 119 24.02 -3.86 11.45
CA LEU A 119 24.26 -5.23 11.94
C LEU A 119 24.82 -6.21 10.90
N GLY A 120 24.97 -5.83 9.63
CA GLY A 120 25.70 -6.61 8.61
C GLY A 120 25.25 -8.07 8.37
N SER A 121 24.05 -8.46 8.82
CA SER A 121 23.57 -9.87 8.76
C SER A 121 22.49 -10.08 7.71
N GLU A 122 22.65 -11.11 6.88
CA GLU A 122 21.63 -11.61 5.97
C GLU A 122 20.48 -12.21 6.79
N ARG A 123 19.31 -11.57 6.74
CA ARG A 123 18.07 -12.14 7.23
C ARG A 123 17.03 -11.99 6.13
N PRO A 124 16.37 -13.09 5.74
CA PRO A 124 15.48 -13.10 4.58
C PRO A 124 14.14 -12.42 4.93
N ASP A 125 14.12 -11.09 5.04
CA ASP A 125 12.94 -10.26 5.28
C ASP A 125 12.62 -9.35 4.09
N PHE A 126 11.51 -8.59 4.15
CA PHE A 126 11.12 -7.68 3.06
C PHE A 126 12.15 -6.56 2.81
N VAL A 127 12.92 -6.16 3.83
CA VAL A 127 13.93 -5.10 3.71
C VAL A 127 15.16 -5.61 2.95
N GLU A 128 15.52 -6.88 3.11
CA GLU A 128 16.58 -7.55 2.35
C GLU A 128 16.37 -7.41 0.83
N ALA A 129 15.12 -7.46 0.36
CA ALA A 129 14.80 -7.31 -1.06
C ALA A 129 15.06 -5.87 -1.59
N MET A 130 15.11 -4.88 -0.70
CA MET A 130 15.18 -3.46 -1.03
C MET A 130 16.55 -2.82 -0.76
N LYS A 131 17.28 -3.29 0.27
CA LYS A 131 18.42 -2.57 0.89
C LYS A 131 19.55 -2.14 -0.05
N ASP A 132 19.80 -2.90 -1.12
CA ASP A 132 20.89 -2.63 -2.09
C ASP A 132 20.39 -2.04 -3.41
N LYS A 133 19.07 -1.89 -3.57
CA LYS A 133 18.42 -1.51 -4.83
C LYS A 133 17.65 -0.21 -4.77
N LEU A 134 17.37 0.30 -3.57
CA LEU A 134 16.58 1.51 -3.33
C LEU A 134 17.32 2.51 -2.44
N SER A 135 16.96 3.79 -2.57
CA SER A 135 17.40 4.84 -1.66
C SER A 135 16.92 4.56 -0.24
N LYS A 136 17.61 5.13 0.75
CA LYS A 136 17.16 5.05 2.16
C LYS A 136 15.73 5.58 2.33
N GLN A 137 15.37 6.64 1.61
CA GLN A 137 14.04 7.24 1.70
C GLN A 137 12.97 6.33 1.07
N ALA A 138 13.21 5.76 -0.12
CA ALA A 138 12.34 4.78 -0.74
C ALA A 138 12.11 3.52 0.13
N ILE A 139 13.14 3.06 0.86
CA ILE A 139 12.99 1.95 1.83
C ILE A 139 12.04 2.34 2.97
N LEU A 140 12.16 3.57 3.50
CA LEU A 140 11.30 4.08 4.58
C LEU A 140 9.85 4.26 4.12
N ASP A 141 9.64 4.82 2.95
CA ASP A 141 8.31 5.04 2.36
C ASP A 141 7.61 3.70 2.12
N ASN A 142 8.31 2.74 1.50
CA ASN A 142 7.79 1.39 1.30
C ASN A 142 7.50 0.67 2.61
N SER A 143 8.39 0.76 3.60
CA SER A 143 8.18 0.15 4.92
C SER A 143 6.95 0.72 5.61
N THR A 144 6.74 2.04 5.52
CA THR A 144 5.56 2.71 6.09
C THR A 144 4.28 2.20 5.45
N VAL A 145 4.25 2.12 4.12
CA VAL A 145 3.10 1.59 3.37
C VAL A 145 2.80 0.14 3.77
N LEU A 146 3.81 -0.73 3.77
CA LEU A 146 3.63 -2.15 4.08
C LEU A 146 3.03 -2.38 5.46
N ILE A 147 3.39 -1.53 6.43
CA ILE A 147 2.91 -1.71 7.80
C ILE A 147 1.52 -1.11 7.95
N VAL A 148 1.30 0.14 7.53
CA VAL A 148 -0.01 0.79 7.68
C VAL A 148 -1.06 0.03 6.88
N ALA A 149 -0.85 -0.14 5.57
CA ALA A 149 -1.82 -0.82 4.72
C ALA A 149 -2.00 -2.30 5.12
N GLY A 150 -0.91 -2.98 5.47
CA GLY A 150 -0.95 -4.38 5.90
C GLY A 150 -1.69 -4.57 7.23
N SER A 151 -1.50 -3.69 8.20
CA SER A 151 -2.15 -3.79 9.52
C SER A 151 -3.63 -3.39 9.48
N GLU A 152 -4.00 -2.32 8.77
CA GLU A 152 -5.39 -1.85 8.69
C GLU A 152 -6.28 -2.85 7.92
N THR A 153 -5.83 -3.31 6.75
CA THR A 153 -6.61 -4.24 5.92
C THR A 153 -6.75 -5.62 6.57
N THR A 154 -5.73 -6.09 7.28
CA THR A 154 -5.76 -7.38 7.99
C THR A 154 -6.53 -7.32 9.32
N ALA A 155 -6.63 -6.16 9.97
CA ALA A 155 -7.39 -6.00 11.21
C ALA A 155 -8.91 -5.90 10.98
N THR A 156 -9.35 -5.66 9.74
CA THR A 156 -10.76 -5.41 9.39
C THR A 156 -11.54 -6.70 9.05
N VAL A 157 -10.86 -7.85 8.97
CA VAL A 157 -11.46 -9.18 8.67
C VAL A 157 -11.84 -9.96 9.92
#